data_AF-A0A7X7K1T2-F1
#
_entry.id   AF-A0A7X7K1T2-F1
#
_cell.length_a   1.000
_cell.length_b   1.000
_cell.length_c   1.000
_cell.angle_alpha   90.00
_cell.angle_beta   90.00
_cell.angle_gamma   90.00
#
_symmetry.space_group_name_H-M   'P 1'
#
loop_
_entity.id
_entity.type
_entity.pdbx_description
1 polymer ?
#
loop_
_entity_poly.entity_id
_entity_poly.type
_entity_poly.pdbx_seq_one_letter_code
_entity_poly.pdbx_strand_id
1 'polypeptide(L)'
;MATISNKWLERLGAQEIREDTLDMEGISFPYAQWVNGDQALRRLGLDDVTYTGGWFIPADMVDLDQVPGWTHGSLTHRDGDETEGWFAKQLSIAVIHIRRCWQVYAADHAVNYAWADYKTAKAAGEPYGNSPRGRLQILGLVKGLEDAGPLMLTLKGVVGQAFTASNGILPTFRQHVLKAAAAHASKAASKRIGVYPRYYFWLTVGPESDEKGLPVFTRAGSGDQSTPVTLPVLIGVAKGMTVAQLGELYTGDQVIATIEGTRDPVTGRWAENGLFDETREWAAAWDRLGQPEPNAEEHLAAIEAGEDLLEEEDIPF
;
A
#
# COMPACT_ATOMS: atom_id res chain seq x y z
N MET A 1 -36.06 -22.49 -36.65
CA MET A 1 -35.12 -21.59 -35.97
C MET A 1 -35.79 -20.24 -35.83
N ALA A 2 -36.24 -19.89 -34.62
CA ALA A 2 -36.86 -18.60 -34.34
C ALA A 2 -35.81 -17.68 -33.70
N THR A 3 -35.51 -16.56 -34.35
CA THR A 3 -34.54 -15.57 -33.88
C THR A 3 -35.13 -14.83 -32.68
N ILE A 4 -34.55 -15.03 -31.50
CA ILE A 4 -34.93 -14.28 -30.29
C ILE A 4 -34.46 -12.84 -30.51
N SER A 5 -35.41 -11.91 -30.52
CA SER A 5 -35.18 -10.49 -30.78
C SER A 5 -34.69 -9.78 -29.50
N ASN A 6 -33.51 -9.17 -29.55
CA ASN A 6 -32.82 -8.45 -28.45
C ASN A 6 -33.50 -7.14 -27.97
N LYS A 7 -34.81 -6.98 -28.21
CA LYS A 7 -35.62 -5.83 -27.78
C LYS A 7 -35.65 -5.59 -26.26
N TRP A 8 -35.19 -6.55 -25.47
CA TRP A 8 -35.08 -6.41 -24.02
C TRP A 8 -33.86 -5.56 -23.62
N LEU A 9 -32.74 -5.63 -24.35
CA LEU A 9 -31.56 -4.78 -24.15
C LEU A 9 -31.86 -3.31 -24.47
N GLU A 10 -32.61 -3.06 -25.55
CA GLU A 10 -33.08 -1.71 -25.92
C GLU A 10 -33.99 -1.09 -24.85
N ARG A 11 -34.75 -1.91 -24.11
CA ARG A 11 -35.57 -1.45 -22.97
C ARG A 11 -34.74 -1.19 -21.72
N LEU A 12 -33.63 -1.90 -21.54
CA LEU A 12 -32.73 -1.74 -20.39
C LEU A 12 -31.94 -0.43 -20.50
N GLY A 13 -31.42 -0.11 -21.69
CA GLY A 13 -30.70 1.15 -21.94
C GLY A 13 -31.56 2.43 -21.95
N ALA A 14 -32.89 2.30 -21.89
CA ALA A 14 -33.83 3.42 -21.85
C ALA A 14 -34.38 3.73 -20.45
N GLN A 15 -34.00 2.95 -19.43
CA GLN A 15 -34.34 3.22 -18.04
C GLN A 15 -33.21 4.03 -17.38
N GLU A 16 -33.54 5.09 -16.63
CA GLU A 16 -32.58 5.73 -15.73
C GLU A 16 -32.05 4.67 -14.76
N ILE A 17 -30.79 4.29 -14.94
CA ILE A 17 -30.09 3.36 -14.07
C ILE A 17 -29.89 4.08 -12.72
N ARG A 18 -30.31 3.43 -11.63
CA ARG A 18 -29.96 3.86 -10.28
C ARG A 18 -28.46 3.64 -10.11
N GLU A 19 -27.67 4.70 -10.19
CA GLU A 19 -26.20 4.65 -10.04
C GLU A 19 -25.78 4.01 -8.69
N ASP A 20 -26.65 4.05 -7.67
CA ASP A 20 -26.46 3.37 -6.37
C ASP A 20 -26.73 1.86 -6.39
N THR A 21 -26.99 1.27 -7.56
CA THR A 21 -27.17 -0.17 -7.77
C THR A 21 -26.14 -0.81 -8.71
N LEU A 22 -25.15 -0.03 -9.16
CA LEU A 22 -23.96 -0.54 -9.86
C LEU A 22 -22.97 -1.10 -8.83
N ASP A 23 -22.29 -2.19 -9.19
CA ASP A 23 -21.39 -2.92 -8.30
C ASP A 23 -20.41 -1.99 -7.57
N MET A 24 -20.43 -2.05 -6.24
CA MET A 24 -19.53 -1.27 -5.41
C MET A 24 -18.10 -1.77 -5.60
N GLU A 25 -17.37 -1.15 -6.53
CA GLU A 25 -15.91 -1.07 -6.44
C GLU A 25 -15.57 -0.67 -4.99
N GLY A 26 -14.90 -1.54 -4.26
CA GLY A 26 -14.51 -1.25 -2.88
C GLY A 26 -13.71 0.05 -2.81
N ILE A 27 -13.73 0.74 -1.66
CA ILE A 27 -13.03 2.02 -1.46
C ILE A 27 -11.59 1.93 -2.01
N SER A 28 -11.27 2.75 -3.00
CA SER A 28 -9.95 2.85 -3.61
C SER A 28 -9.25 4.14 -3.18
N PHE A 29 -7.92 4.13 -3.22
CA PHE A 29 -7.10 5.28 -2.83
C PHE A 29 -5.97 5.45 -3.85
N PRO A 30 -5.52 6.70 -4.10
CA PRO A 30 -4.26 6.96 -4.79
C PRO A 30 -3.14 6.14 -4.15
N TYR A 31 -2.24 5.60 -4.98
CA TYR A 31 -1.21 4.70 -4.49
C TYR A 31 0.19 5.20 -4.79
N ALA A 32 1.11 4.85 -3.89
CA ALA A 32 2.54 4.94 -4.11
C ALA A 32 3.13 3.53 -4.14
N GLN A 33 3.90 3.22 -5.17
CA GLN A 33 4.59 1.95 -5.30
C GLN A 33 6.08 2.11 -5.06
N TRP A 34 6.69 1.04 -4.54
CA TRP A 34 8.13 0.98 -4.38
C TRP A 34 8.80 0.65 -5.72
N VAL A 35 9.72 1.50 -6.15
CA VAL A 35 10.59 1.29 -7.31
C VAL A 35 11.93 0.79 -6.81
N ASN A 36 12.37 -0.36 -7.33
CA ASN A 36 13.71 -0.86 -7.04
C ASN A 36 14.73 -0.10 -7.89
N GLY A 37 15.84 0.27 -7.27
CA GLY A 37 16.98 0.81 -8.01
C GLY A 37 17.61 -0.24 -8.91
N ASP A 38 18.16 0.21 -10.03
CA ASP A 38 18.96 -0.59 -10.96
C ASP A 38 20.43 -0.13 -10.94
N GLN A 39 21.33 -1.04 -10.58
CA GLN A 39 22.77 -0.79 -10.55
C GLN A 39 23.32 -0.36 -11.92
N ALA A 40 22.72 -0.81 -13.03
CA ALA A 40 23.10 -0.42 -14.38
C ALA A 40 22.87 1.09 -14.65
N LEU A 41 21.96 1.72 -13.90
CA LEU A 41 21.61 3.13 -14.03
C LEU A 41 22.46 4.06 -13.16
N ARG A 42 23.57 3.58 -12.57
CA ARG A 42 24.49 4.36 -11.73
C ARG A 42 24.93 5.71 -12.33
N ARG A 43 24.99 5.80 -13.67
CA ARG A 43 25.34 7.03 -14.40
C ARG A 43 24.35 8.19 -14.19
N LEU A 44 23.11 7.89 -13.78
CA LEU A 44 22.07 8.90 -13.53
C LEU A 44 22.29 9.65 -12.21
N GLY A 45 23.09 9.10 -11.29
CA GLY A 45 23.47 9.77 -10.05
C GLY A 45 22.51 9.55 -8.88
N LEU A 46 22.91 10.02 -7.69
CA LEU A 46 22.26 9.67 -6.40
C LEU A 46 20.89 10.30 -6.16
N ASP A 47 20.50 11.23 -7.01
CA ASP A 47 19.21 11.90 -6.97
C ASP A 47 18.16 11.15 -7.82
N ASP A 48 18.59 10.19 -8.65
CA ASP A 48 17.70 9.44 -9.53
C ASP A 48 17.17 8.17 -8.84
N VAL A 49 15.85 8.11 -8.66
CA VAL A 49 15.16 6.99 -8.00
C VAL A 49 15.26 5.68 -8.80
N THR A 50 15.37 5.74 -10.13
CA THR A 50 15.56 4.54 -10.94
C THR A 50 16.92 3.89 -10.69
N TYR A 51 17.91 4.66 -10.22
CA TYR A 51 19.18 4.13 -9.73
C TYR A 51 19.12 3.76 -8.24
N THR A 52 18.61 4.63 -7.38
CA THR A 52 18.74 4.44 -5.93
C THR A 52 17.63 3.63 -5.28
N GLY A 53 16.51 3.46 -5.96
CA GLY A 53 15.25 3.01 -5.38
C GLY A 53 14.51 4.12 -4.64
N GLY A 54 13.21 3.91 -4.42
CA GLY A 54 12.33 4.90 -3.81
C GLY A 54 10.86 4.65 -4.13
N TRP A 55 10.10 5.74 -4.20
CA TRP A 55 8.65 5.75 -4.38
C TRP A 55 8.26 6.35 -5.71
N PHE A 56 7.19 5.83 -6.29
CA PHE A 56 6.56 6.34 -7.49
C PHE A 56 5.05 6.45 -7.31
N ILE A 57 4.47 7.58 -7.74
CA ILE A 57 3.02 7.81 -7.81
C ILE A 57 2.67 8.17 -9.27
N PRO A 58 1.72 7.47 -9.92
CA PRO A 58 1.24 7.85 -11.25
C PRO A 58 0.68 9.29 -11.30
N ALA A 59 0.92 10.02 -12.39
CA ALA A 59 0.53 11.43 -12.50
C ALA A 59 -0.99 11.66 -12.54
N ASP A 60 -1.77 10.66 -12.96
CA ASP A 60 -3.23 10.70 -13.01
C ASP A 60 -3.89 10.57 -11.62
N MET A 61 -3.14 10.13 -10.61
CA MET A 61 -3.65 9.89 -9.26
C MET A 61 -3.56 11.13 -8.37
N VAL A 62 -2.45 11.86 -8.44
CA VAL A 62 -2.18 13.06 -7.62
C VAL A 62 -1.29 14.03 -8.39
N ASP A 63 -1.65 15.31 -8.37
CA ASP A 63 -0.80 16.39 -8.88
C ASP A 63 0.23 16.82 -7.80
N LEU A 64 1.52 16.70 -8.12
CA LEU A 64 2.63 16.97 -7.20
C LEU A 64 3.61 18.03 -7.74
N ASP A 65 3.23 18.80 -8.77
CA ASP A 65 4.09 19.79 -9.45
C ASP A 65 4.80 20.77 -8.50
N GLN A 66 4.13 21.11 -7.40
CA GLN A 66 4.60 22.11 -6.42
C GLN A 66 5.00 21.49 -5.08
N VAL A 67 5.06 20.16 -4.97
CA VAL A 67 5.35 19.47 -3.71
C VAL A 67 6.86 19.17 -3.61
N PRO A 68 7.58 19.76 -2.64
CA PRO A 68 9.02 19.53 -2.50
C PRO A 68 9.36 18.06 -2.27
N GLY A 69 10.42 17.59 -2.93
CA GLY A 69 10.92 16.22 -2.78
C GLY A 69 10.35 15.20 -3.76
N TRP A 70 9.40 15.63 -4.61
CA TRP A 70 8.90 14.85 -5.75
C TRP A 70 9.50 15.37 -7.05
N THR A 71 9.82 14.46 -7.96
CA THR A 71 10.39 14.77 -9.28
C THR A 71 9.55 14.11 -10.35
N HIS A 72 9.07 14.88 -11.32
CA HIS A 72 8.31 14.34 -12.45
C HIS A 72 9.20 13.48 -13.37
N GLY A 73 8.66 12.39 -13.89
CA GLY A 73 9.31 11.56 -14.88
C GLY A 73 8.46 10.36 -15.30
N SER A 74 9.04 9.49 -16.11
CA SER A 74 8.40 8.26 -16.60
C SER A 74 9.01 7.03 -15.93
N LEU A 75 8.16 6.11 -15.49
CA LEU A 75 8.56 4.77 -15.06
C LEU A 75 8.36 3.79 -16.23
N THR A 76 9.45 3.23 -16.73
CA THR A 76 9.40 2.13 -17.69
C THR A 76 9.18 0.80 -16.96
N HIS A 77 8.12 0.09 -17.34
CA HIS A 77 7.75 -1.22 -16.83
C HIS A 77 8.49 -2.33 -17.60
N ARG A 78 8.26 -3.59 -17.18
CA ARG A 78 9.01 -4.75 -17.73
C ARG A 78 8.57 -5.14 -19.14
N ASP A 79 7.29 -4.95 -19.43
CA ASP A 79 6.66 -5.06 -20.74
C ASP A 79 7.15 -4.00 -21.75
N GLY A 80 7.75 -2.92 -21.24
CA GLY A 80 8.24 -1.79 -22.02
C GLY A 80 7.29 -0.59 -22.02
N ASP A 81 6.16 -0.69 -21.32
CA ASP A 81 5.21 0.40 -21.18
C ASP A 81 5.78 1.48 -20.26
N GLU A 82 5.36 2.72 -20.50
CA GLU A 82 5.81 3.89 -19.76
C GLU A 82 4.63 4.55 -19.05
N THR A 83 4.80 4.84 -17.77
CA THR A 83 3.82 5.57 -16.98
C THR A 83 4.45 6.86 -16.46
N GLU A 84 3.88 7.99 -16.85
CA GLU A 84 4.24 9.30 -16.29
C GLU A 84 3.80 9.40 -14.83
N GLY A 85 4.63 10.04 -14.02
CA GLY A 85 4.38 10.17 -12.59
C GLY A 85 5.49 10.87 -11.84
N TRP A 86 5.49 10.63 -10.54
CA TRP A 86 6.26 11.38 -9.56
C TRP A 86 7.13 10.46 -8.75
N PHE A 87 8.43 10.74 -8.75
CA PHE A 87 9.43 10.01 -8.00
C PHE A 87 9.83 10.73 -6.71
N ALA A 88 9.93 9.99 -5.61
CA ALA A 88 10.54 10.48 -4.39
C ALA A 88 11.46 9.42 -3.78
N LYS A 89 12.69 9.81 -3.44
CA LYS A 89 13.65 8.90 -2.80
C LYS A 89 13.15 8.42 -1.44
N GLN A 90 12.45 9.26 -0.71
CA GLN A 90 11.86 8.93 0.58
C GLN A 90 10.51 9.62 0.75
N LEU A 91 9.64 9.01 1.55
CA LEU A 91 8.40 9.64 2.00
C LEU A 91 8.23 9.44 3.50
N SER A 92 7.45 10.32 4.13
CA SER A 92 7.02 10.21 5.52
C SER A 92 5.52 9.95 5.55
N ILE A 93 5.09 8.92 6.28
CA ILE A 93 3.68 8.52 6.35
C ILE A 93 3.18 8.42 7.80
N ALA A 94 1.98 8.95 8.06
CA ALA A 94 1.22 8.71 9.27
C ALA A 94 0.31 7.50 9.05
N VAL A 95 0.74 6.33 9.53
CA VAL A 95 0.08 5.05 9.21
C VAL A 95 -1.25 4.90 9.96
N ILE A 96 -2.34 4.86 9.20
CA ILE A 96 -3.71 4.66 9.68
C ILE A 96 -3.97 3.15 9.79
N HIS A 97 -3.97 2.44 8.66
CA HIS A 97 -4.26 1.01 8.55
C HIS A 97 -3.18 0.25 7.79
N ILE A 98 -3.12 -1.05 8.03
CA ILE A 98 -2.25 -1.98 7.32
C ILE A 98 -3.09 -3.21 7.01
N ARG A 99 -3.05 -3.67 5.76
CA ARG A 99 -3.64 -4.95 5.34
C ARG A 99 -2.65 -5.78 4.56
N ARG A 100 -2.83 -7.09 4.60
CA ARG A 100 -1.94 -8.05 3.93
C ARG A 100 -2.71 -9.27 3.46
N CYS A 101 -2.29 -9.81 2.32
CA CYS A 101 -2.88 -11.00 1.73
C CYS A 101 -1.80 -11.87 1.06
N TRP A 102 -2.19 -13.10 0.76
CA TRP A 102 -1.47 -13.97 -0.15
C TRP A 102 -2.09 -13.85 -1.54
N GLN A 103 -1.34 -13.36 -2.51
CA GLN A 103 -1.76 -13.31 -3.90
C GLN A 103 -1.27 -14.56 -4.64
N VAL A 104 -2.18 -15.19 -5.39
CA VAL A 104 -1.90 -16.37 -6.21
C VAL A 104 -2.40 -16.08 -7.62
N TYR A 105 -1.63 -16.47 -8.63
CA TYR A 105 -2.08 -16.38 -10.03
C TYR A 105 -2.70 -17.73 -10.41
N ALA A 106 -3.99 -17.73 -10.74
CA ALA A 106 -4.75 -18.89 -11.17
C ALA A 106 -5.38 -18.58 -12.53
N ALA A 107 -5.03 -19.36 -13.56
CA ALA A 107 -5.53 -19.18 -14.93
C ALA A 107 -5.54 -17.70 -15.39
N ASP A 108 -4.37 -17.05 -15.32
CA ASP A 108 -4.14 -15.64 -15.70
C ASP A 108 -4.81 -14.55 -14.83
N HIS A 109 -5.54 -14.93 -13.77
CA HIS A 109 -6.11 -13.99 -12.81
C HIS A 109 -5.40 -14.02 -11.45
N ALA A 110 -5.24 -12.86 -10.83
CA ALA A 110 -4.68 -12.74 -9.49
C ALA A 110 -5.78 -12.85 -8.42
N VAL A 111 -5.74 -13.91 -7.61
CA VAL A 111 -6.67 -14.14 -6.50
C VAL A 111 -5.99 -13.84 -5.17
N ASN A 112 -6.67 -13.07 -4.31
CA ASN A 112 -6.18 -12.69 -2.99
C ASN A 112 -6.80 -13.59 -1.90
N TYR A 113 -5.95 -14.16 -1.05
CA TYR A 113 -6.35 -14.95 0.12
C TYR A 113 -5.95 -14.23 1.40
N ALA A 114 -6.78 -14.37 2.43
CA ALA A 114 -6.45 -13.82 3.74
C ALA A 114 -5.10 -14.34 4.25
N TRP A 115 -4.37 -13.49 4.97
CA TRP A 115 -3.00 -13.81 5.39
C TRP A 115 -2.90 -15.06 6.27
N ALA A 116 -3.94 -15.38 7.03
CA ALA A 116 -4.00 -16.58 7.85
C ALA A 116 -4.07 -17.88 7.01
N ASP A 117 -4.52 -17.79 5.76
CA ASP A 117 -4.91 -18.94 4.93
C ASP A 117 -3.83 -19.33 3.90
N TYR A 118 -2.57 -19.32 4.33
CA TYR A 118 -1.45 -19.72 3.47
C TYR A 118 -1.62 -21.12 2.86
N LYS A 119 -2.18 -22.08 3.61
CA LYS A 119 -2.40 -23.45 3.11
C LYS A 119 -3.39 -23.46 1.95
N THR A 120 -4.47 -22.69 2.06
CA THR A 120 -5.50 -22.55 1.02
C THR A 120 -4.93 -21.86 -0.20
N ALA A 121 -4.24 -20.74 -0.01
CA ALA A 121 -3.55 -20.03 -1.09
C ALA A 121 -2.56 -20.96 -1.83
N LYS A 122 -1.77 -21.74 -1.09
CA LYS A 122 -0.81 -22.68 -1.67
C LYS A 122 -1.50 -23.75 -2.49
N ALA A 123 -2.57 -24.35 -1.98
CA ALA A 123 -3.34 -25.37 -2.69
C ALA A 123 -3.96 -24.83 -3.98
N ALA A 124 -4.42 -23.57 -3.99
CA ALA A 124 -4.97 -22.93 -5.17
C ALA A 124 -3.93 -22.64 -6.27
N GLY A 125 -2.68 -22.34 -5.88
CA GLY A 125 -1.61 -22.05 -6.82
C GLY A 125 -0.90 -23.28 -7.39
N GLU A 126 -0.95 -24.42 -6.69
CA GLU A 126 -0.26 -25.66 -7.05
C GLU A 126 -0.61 -26.18 -8.46
N PRO A 127 -1.89 -26.21 -8.91
CA PRO A 127 -2.24 -26.61 -10.27
C PRO A 127 -1.59 -25.77 -11.37
N TYR A 128 -1.27 -24.51 -11.07
CA TYR A 128 -0.70 -23.54 -12.01
C TYR A 128 0.82 -23.36 -11.83
N GLY A 129 1.46 -24.16 -10.97
CA GLY A 129 2.88 -24.00 -10.64
C GLY A 129 3.21 -22.69 -9.92
N ASN A 130 2.20 -22.00 -9.38
CA ASN A 130 2.33 -20.69 -8.75
C ASN A 130 2.39 -20.80 -7.23
N SER A 131 3.38 -20.14 -6.63
CA SER A 131 3.49 -20.03 -5.18
C SER A 131 2.84 -18.74 -4.68
N PRO A 132 2.17 -18.77 -3.51
CA PRO A 132 1.58 -17.57 -2.93
C PRO A 132 2.61 -16.46 -2.68
N ARG A 133 2.32 -15.26 -3.16
CA ARG A 133 3.16 -14.06 -2.97
C ARG A 133 2.53 -13.15 -1.93
N GLY A 134 3.31 -12.72 -0.95
CA GLY A 134 2.83 -11.77 0.05
C GLY A 134 2.64 -10.38 -0.57
N ARG A 135 1.45 -9.81 -0.39
CA ARG A 135 1.15 -8.41 -0.69
C ARG A 135 0.87 -7.67 0.60
N LEU A 136 1.46 -6.50 0.74
CA LEU A 136 1.32 -5.60 1.88
C LEU A 136 0.83 -4.26 1.36
N GLN A 137 -0.22 -3.74 1.98
CA GLN A 137 -0.70 -2.39 1.75
C GLN A 137 -0.76 -1.61 3.05
N ILE A 138 -0.30 -0.37 3.00
CA ILE A 138 -0.26 0.54 4.15
C ILE A 138 -1.03 1.79 3.74
N LEU A 139 -2.10 2.11 4.45
CA LEU A 139 -2.89 3.31 4.23
C LEU A 139 -2.50 4.37 5.25
N GLY A 140 -2.30 5.59 4.79
CA GLY A 140 -1.98 6.70 5.67
C GLY A 140 -1.94 8.04 4.97
N LEU A 141 -1.81 9.10 5.77
CA LEU A 141 -1.52 10.44 5.23
C LEU A 141 -0.02 10.55 4.95
N VAL A 142 0.34 11.09 3.80
CA VAL A 142 1.74 11.37 3.45
C VAL A 142 2.05 12.81 3.80
N LYS A 143 3.21 13.04 4.44
CA LYS A 143 3.63 14.37 4.87
C LYS A 143 3.80 15.29 3.67
N GLY A 144 3.18 16.46 3.70
CA GLY A 144 3.11 17.40 2.59
C GLY A 144 1.99 17.12 1.57
N LEU A 145 1.24 16.03 1.75
CA LEU A 145 0.09 15.60 0.92
C LEU A 145 -1.16 15.35 1.76
N GLU A 146 -1.24 15.96 2.94
CA GLU A 146 -2.35 15.74 3.87
C GLU A 146 -3.70 16.15 3.25
N ASP A 147 -3.70 17.19 2.40
CA ASP A 147 -4.90 17.70 1.72
C ASP A 147 -5.37 16.79 0.57
N ALA A 148 -4.50 15.94 0.01
CA ALA A 148 -4.86 14.96 -1.01
C ALA A 148 -5.61 13.74 -0.42
N GLY A 149 -5.70 13.65 0.92
CA GLY A 149 -6.33 12.55 1.62
C GLY A 149 -5.39 11.34 1.80
N PRO A 150 -5.95 10.17 2.18
CA PRO A 150 -5.17 8.96 2.39
C PRO A 150 -4.53 8.44 1.11
N LEU A 151 -3.25 8.08 1.19
CA LEU A 151 -2.53 7.35 0.15
C LEU A 151 -2.24 5.92 0.60
N MET A 152 -2.29 5.01 -0.37
CA MET A 152 -1.98 3.60 -0.18
C MET A 152 -0.55 3.30 -0.67
N LEU A 153 0.35 2.93 0.25
CA LEU A 153 1.62 2.33 -0.14
C LEU A 153 1.39 0.87 -0.51
N THR A 154 1.78 0.46 -1.72
CA THR A 154 1.65 -0.92 -2.19
C THR A 154 3.02 -1.59 -2.31
N LEU A 155 3.16 -2.74 -1.63
CA LEU A 155 4.44 -3.44 -1.45
C LEU A 155 4.25 -4.93 -1.75
N LYS A 156 5.19 -5.51 -2.49
CA LYS A 156 5.18 -6.93 -2.88
C LYS A 156 6.46 -7.63 -2.44
N GLY A 157 6.37 -8.93 -2.12
CA GLY A 157 7.52 -9.80 -1.91
C GLY A 157 8.50 -9.32 -0.83
N VAL A 158 9.80 -9.34 -1.12
CA VAL A 158 10.88 -9.00 -0.18
C VAL A 158 10.81 -7.57 0.35
N VAL A 159 10.27 -6.64 -0.44
CA VAL A 159 10.06 -5.25 -0.04
C VAL A 159 8.99 -5.19 1.07
N GLY A 160 7.89 -5.93 0.91
CA GLY A 160 6.88 -6.06 1.97
C GLY A 160 7.41 -6.80 3.21
N GLN A 161 8.34 -7.74 3.04
CA GLN A 161 9.02 -8.40 4.15
C GLN A 161 9.92 -7.44 4.93
N ALA A 162 10.63 -6.51 4.27
CA ALA A 162 11.44 -5.49 4.95
C ALA A 162 10.62 -4.63 5.92
N PHE A 163 9.32 -4.43 5.66
CA PHE A 163 8.42 -3.75 6.58
C PHE A 163 8.01 -4.60 7.79
N THR A 164 7.76 -5.89 7.58
CA THR A 164 7.01 -6.74 8.53
C THR A 164 7.86 -7.77 9.28
N ALA A 165 9.09 -8.03 8.83
CA ALA A 165 10.05 -8.89 9.51
C ALA A 165 10.27 -8.46 10.96
N SER A 166 10.74 -9.38 11.83
CA SER A 166 10.88 -9.13 13.27
C SER A 166 11.79 -7.94 13.62
N ASN A 167 12.79 -7.67 12.80
CA ASN A 167 13.69 -6.51 12.82
C ASN A 167 13.39 -5.50 11.70
N GLY A 168 12.24 -5.62 11.03
CA GLY A 168 11.82 -4.75 9.93
C GLY A 168 11.35 -3.38 10.40
N ILE A 169 10.89 -2.57 9.44
CA ILE A 169 10.52 -1.16 9.66
C ILE A 169 9.43 -1.02 10.73
N LEU A 170 8.32 -1.76 10.63
CA LEU A 170 7.17 -1.58 11.53
C LEU A 170 7.46 -2.00 12.97
N PRO A 171 8.12 -3.14 13.25
CA PRO A 171 8.51 -3.49 14.62
C PRO A 171 9.56 -2.53 15.19
N THR A 172 10.54 -2.11 14.38
CA THR A 172 11.59 -1.16 14.80
C THR A 172 10.97 0.18 15.19
N PHE A 173 10.08 0.72 14.35
CA PHE A 173 9.34 1.95 14.64
C PHE A 173 8.49 1.84 15.91
N ARG A 174 7.77 0.72 16.09
CA ARG A 174 6.99 0.46 17.32
C ARG A 174 7.86 0.51 18.58
N GLN A 175 9.07 -0.05 18.54
CA GLN A 175 9.94 -0.13 19.72
C GLN A 175 10.66 1.20 19.99
N HIS A 176 11.20 1.82 18.94
CA HIS A 176 12.09 2.98 19.09
C HIS A 176 11.36 4.31 19.12
N VAL A 177 10.15 4.38 18.57
CA VAL A 177 9.33 5.60 18.55
C VAL A 177 8.14 5.44 19.48
N LEU A 178 7.20 4.55 19.15
CA LEU A 178 5.88 4.52 19.83
C LEU A 178 5.98 4.14 21.30
N LYS A 179 6.76 3.09 21.63
CA LYS A 179 6.99 2.68 23.02
C LYS A 179 7.92 3.63 23.76
N ALA A 180 8.92 4.20 23.08
CA ALA A 180 9.83 5.15 23.70
C ALA A 180 9.08 6.44 24.11
N ALA A 181 8.24 6.97 23.22
CA ALA A 181 7.36 8.09 23.52
C ALA A 181 6.41 7.77 24.67
N ALA A 182 5.77 6.59 24.65
CA ALA A 182 4.87 6.16 25.72
C ALA A 182 5.58 6.05 27.08
N ALA A 183 6.83 5.56 27.09
CA ALA A 183 7.66 5.47 28.28
C ALA A 183 8.04 6.85 28.84
N HIS A 184 8.37 7.83 27.98
CA HIS A 184 8.65 9.20 28.43
C HIS A 184 7.38 9.89 28.95
N ALA A 185 6.26 9.79 28.24
CA ALA A 185 4.99 10.38 28.66
C ALA A 185 4.47 9.81 30.00
N SER A 186 4.62 8.49 30.20
CA SER A 186 4.18 7.82 31.43
C SER A 186 4.97 8.24 32.68
N LYS A 187 6.13 8.88 32.55
CA LYS A 187 6.86 9.45 33.71
C LYS A 187 6.18 10.71 34.26
N ALA A 188 5.45 11.43 33.42
CA ALA A 188 4.80 12.69 33.75
C ALA A 188 3.28 12.55 33.93
N ALA A 189 2.68 11.44 33.49
CA ALA A 189 1.24 11.24 33.46
C ALA A 189 0.72 10.36 34.60
N SER A 190 -0.51 10.62 35.04
CA SER A 190 -1.24 9.78 36.01
C SER A 190 -1.73 8.45 35.40
N LYS A 191 -1.81 8.37 34.06
CA LYS A 191 -2.20 7.16 33.32
C LYS A 191 -1.04 6.66 32.48
N ARG A 192 -0.70 5.38 32.66
CA ARG A 192 0.36 4.73 31.89
C ARG A 192 -0.15 4.38 30.49
N ILE A 193 0.54 4.88 29.47
CA ILE A 193 0.33 4.52 28.07
C ILE A 193 1.34 3.43 27.72
N GLY A 194 0.88 2.31 27.16
CA GLY A 194 1.76 1.20 26.80
C GLY A 194 2.46 1.39 25.44
N VAL A 195 1.73 1.97 24.47
CA VAL A 195 2.19 2.25 23.12
C VAL A 195 1.26 3.28 22.50
N TYR A 196 1.80 4.26 21.78
CA TYR A 196 0.99 5.20 21.01
C TYR A 196 0.51 4.59 19.68
N PRO A 197 -0.60 5.10 19.09
CA PRO A 197 -0.96 4.80 17.72
C PRO A 197 0.14 5.19 16.72
N ARG A 198 0.22 4.50 15.58
CA ARG A 198 1.31 4.74 14.59
C ARG A 198 1.24 6.13 13.97
N TYR A 199 0.04 6.59 13.65
CA TYR A 199 -0.21 7.90 13.04
C TYR A 199 0.05 9.10 13.96
N TYR A 200 0.48 8.91 15.21
CA TYR A 200 0.97 10.01 16.06
C TYR A 200 2.37 10.46 15.66
N PHE A 201 3.09 9.63 14.89
CA PHE A 201 4.46 9.91 14.48
C PHE A 201 4.65 9.60 13.00
N TRP A 202 5.35 10.49 12.30
CA TRP A 202 5.78 10.31 10.93
C TRP A 202 6.76 9.14 10.86
N LEU A 203 6.42 8.16 10.03
CA LEU A 203 7.28 7.03 9.69
C LEU A 203 7.94 7.34 8.34
N THR A 204 9.23 7.66 8.35
CA THR A 204 9.99 7.99 7.13
C THR A 204 10.67 6.75 6.55
N VAL A 205 10.43 6.49 5.27
CA VAL A 205 11.00 5.34 4.54
C VAL A 205 11.67 5.79 3.26
N GLY A 206 12.88 5.31 3.03
CA GLY A 206 13.62 5.46 1.78
C GLY A 206 14.58 4.29 1.57
N PRO A 207 15.41 4.31 0.51
CA PRO A 207 16.28 3.21 0.17
C PRO A 207 17.43 3.06 1.18
N GLU A 208 17.84 1.82 1.41
CA GLU A 208 19.07 1.53 2.14
C GLU A 208 20.28 2.14 1.44
N SER A 209 21.12 2.82 2.20
CA SER A 209 22.37 3.39 1.71
C SER A 209 23.54 3.03 2.60
N ASP A 210 24.72 2.92 1.99
CA ASP A 210 25.98 2.69 2.69
C ASP A 210 26.48 3.97 3.39
N GLU A 211 27.62 3.87 4.07
CA GLU A 211 28.25 5.00 4.76
C GLU A 211 28.61 6.18 3.83
N LYS A 212 28.65 5.95 2.51
CA LYS A 212 28.94 6.96 1.48
C LYS A 212 27.66 7.49 0.82
N GLY A 213 26.48 7.05 1.27
CA GLY A 213 25.19 7.43 0.71
C GLY A 213 24.86 6.70 -0.61
N LEU A 214 25.61 5.67 -0.99
CA LEU A 214 25.35 4.86 -2.18
C LEU A 214 24.27 3.81 -1.89
N PRO A 215 23.36 3.50 -2.83
CA PRO A 215 22.33 2.50 -2.63
C PRO A 215 22.91 1.11 -2.39
N VAL A 216 22.33 0.37 -1.44
CA VAL A 216 22.69 -1.03 -1.17
C VAL A 216 21.78 -1.96 -1.98
N PHE A 217 22.40 -2.81 -2.79
CA PHE A 217 21.70 -3.81 -3.59
C PHE A 217 21.77 -5.18 -2.92
N THR A 218 20.61 -5.67 -2.47
CA THR A 218 20.45 -6.98 -1.84
C THR A 218 19.93 -7.98 -2.87
N ARG A 219 20.40 -9.23 -2.84
CA ARG A 219 19.87 -10.28 -3.71
C ARG A 219 18.55 -10.82 -3.17
N ALA A 220 17.49 -10.69 -3.96
CA ALA A 220 16.19 -11.29 -3.69
C ALA A 220 15.98 -12.53 -4.54
N GLY A 221 15.62 -13.66 -3.92
CA GLY A 221 15.43 -14.96 -4.59
C GLY A 221 16.54 -15.97 -4.26
N SER A 222 16.42 -17.20 -4.79
CA SER A 222 17.40 -18.27 -4.59
C SER A 222 17.96 -18.78 -5.91
N GLY A 223 19.27 -19.07 -5.94
CA GLY A 223 19.95 -19.60 -7.12
C GLY A 223 20.00 -18.61 -8.28
N ASP A 224 19.83 -19.12 -9.51
CA ASP A 224 19.93 -18.35 -10.76
C ASP A 224 18.78 -17.35 -10.96
N GLN A 225 17.74 -17.41 -10.12
CA GLN A 225 16.58 -16.50 -10.12
C GLN A 225 16.76 -15.32 -9.15
N SER A 226 17.99 -15.04 -8.71
CA SER A 226 18.26 -13.92 -7.80
C SER A 226 18.37 -12.59 -8.57
N THR A 227 17.56 -11.61 -8.17
CA THR A 227 17.57 -10.25 -8.75
C THR A 227 18.12 -9.27 -7.70
N PRO A 228 19.03 -8.36 -8.05
CA PRO A 228 19.44 -7.28 -7.17
C PRO A 228 18.25 -6.33 -6.94
N VAL A 229 17.95 -6.02 -5.69
CA VAL A 229 16.89 -5.08 -5.30
C VAL A 229 17.39 -4.12 -4.23
N THR A 230 16.85 -2.91 -4.21
CA THR A 230 17.06 -1.94 -3.14
C THR A 230 15.95 -2.09 -2.12
N LEU A 231 16.30 -2.31 -0.86
CA LEU A 231 15.31 -2.50 0.20
C LEU A 231 14.93 -1.16 0.85
N PRO A 232 13.65 -0.97 1.22
CA PRO A 232 13.25 0.16 2.04
C PRO A 232 13.77 -0.01 3.46
N VAL A 233 14.20 1.10 4.06
CA VAL A 233 14.63 1.17 5.46
C VAL A 233 13.97 2.34 6.18
N LEU A 234 13.88 2.22 7.50
CA LEU A 234 13.40 3.28 8.37
C LEU A 234 14.48 4.35 8.51
N ILE A 235 14.16 5.60 8.18
CA ILE A 235 15.09 6.74 8.22
C ILE A 235 14.84 7.58 9.47
N GLY A 236 15.92 8.09 10.07
CA GLY A 236 15.84 9.07 11.17
C GLY A 236 15.43 8.48 12.53
N VAL A 237 15.40 7.16 12.67
CA VAL A 237 15.02 6.48 13.92
C VAL A 237 16.19 5.70 14.48
N ALA A 238 16.47 5.90 15.76
CA ALA A 238 17.51 5.19 16.50
C ALA A 238 16.99 4.64 17.83
N LYS A 239 17.67 3.64 18.39
CA LYS A 239 17.31 3.13 19.72
C LYS A 239 17.54 4.20 20.78
N GLY A 240 16.53 4.42 21.63
CA GLY A 240 16.65 5.32 22.77
C GLY A 240 16.47 6.80 22.44
N MET A 241 15.62 7.13 21.46
CA MET A 241 15.33 8.53 21.09
C MET A 241 14.95 9.39 22.30
N THR A 242 15.48 10.61 22.29
CA THR A 242 15.15 11.65 23.27
C THR A 242 13.76 12.23 22.98
N VAL A 243 13.19 12.97 23.94
CA VAL A 243 11.90 13.66 23.76
C VAL A 243 11.95 14.67 22.60
N ALA A 244 13.07 15.38 22.43
CA ALA A 244 13.25 16.32 21.33
C ALA A 244 13.23 15.60 19.97
N GLN A 245 13.97 14.51 19.83
CA GLN A 245 14.00 13.71 18.59
C GLN A 245 12.63 13.06 18.29
N LEU A 246 11.89 12.62 19.32
CA LEU A 246 10.52 12.12 19.15
C LEU A 246 9.57 13.25 18.74
N GLY A 247 9.80 14.47 19.22
CA GLY A 247 9.05 15.66 18.82
C GLY A 247 9.23 16.02 17.34
N GLU A 248 10.41 15.80 16.76
CA GLU A 248 10.66 15.97 15.32
C GLU A 248 9.85 15.00 14.45
N LEU A 249 9.53 13.83 15.00
CA LEU A 249 8.69 12.82 14.35
C LEU A 249 7.20 13.05 14.61
N TYR A 250 6.80 13.94 15.51
CA TYR A 250 5.39 14.13 15.86
C TYR A 250 4.58 14.61 14.65
N THR A 251 3.41 14.01 14.42
CA THR A 251 2.55 14.38 13.27
C THR A 251 1.84 15.70 13.44
N GLY A 252 1.63 16.13 14.69
CA GLY A 252 0.88 17.33 15.00
C GLY A 252 -0.60 17.04 15.22
N ASP A 253 -1.24 17.90 16.02
CA ASP A 253 -2.62 17.71 16.48
C ASP A 253 -3.62 17.69 15.33
N GLN A 254 -3.36 18.45 14.26
CA GLN A 254 -4.23 18.52 13.08
C GLN A 254 -4.32 17.19 12.34
N VAL A 255 -3.17 16.54 12.11
CA VAL A 255 -3.12 15.22 11.46
C VAL A 255 -3.80 14.17 12.33
N ILE A 256 -3.56 14.21 13.63
CA ILE A 256 -4.20 13.29 14.59
C ILE A 256 -5.71 13.49 14.59
N ALA A 257 -6.21 14.72 14.65
CA ALA A 257 -7.65 15.02 14.62
C ALA A 257 -8.30 14.60 13.30
N THR A 258 -7.60 14.77 12.17
CA THR A 258 -8.09 14.30 10.86
C THR A 258 -8.27 12.78 10.84
N ILE A 259 -7.34 12.05 11.48
CA ILE A 259 -7.38 10.59 11.51
C ILE A 259 -8.35 10.06 12.57
N GLU A 260 -8.33 10.60 13.80
CA GLU A 260 -9.17 10.17 14.92
C GLU A 260 -10.60 10.72 14.88
N GLY A 261 -10.85 11.78 14.12
CA GLY A 261 -12.17 12.42 14.02
C GLY A 261 -12.39 13.46 15.11
N THR A 262 -13.65 13.75 15.44
CA THR A 262 -13.99 14.78 16.44
C THR A 262 -14.04 14.19 17.85
N ARG A 263 -13.41 14.83 18.82
CA ARG A 263 -13.54 14.43 20.22
C ARG A 263 -14.71 15.14 20.90
N ASP A 264 -15.65 14.36 21.41
CA ASP A 264 -16.74 14.87 22.24
C ASP A 264 -16.15 15.52 23.52
N PRO A 265 -16.38 16.83 23.74
CA PRO A 265 -15.80 17.55 24.88
C PRO A 265 -16.43 17.16 26.22
N VAL A 266 -17.61 16.55 26.22
CA VAL A 266 -18.34 16.14 27.43
C VAL A 266 -17.99 14.71 27.81
N THR A 267 -18.02 13.78 26.85
CA THR A 267 -17.77 12.35 27.12
C THR A 267 -16.29 11.96 26.96
N GLY A 268 -15.50 12.79 26.27
CA GLY A 268 -14.10 12.52 25.95
C GLY A 268 -13.91 11.42 24.91
N ARG A 269 -14.99 10.90 24.31
CA ARG A 269 -14.98 9.88 23.26
C ARG A 269 -14.72 10.51 21.89
N TRP A 270 -14.05 9.77 21.02
CA TRP A 270 -13.96 10.14 19.61
C TRP A 270 -15.24 9.74 18.90
N ALA A 271 -15.73 10.63 18.03
CA ALA A 271 -16.77 10.31 17.07
C ALA A 271 -16.19 9.42 15.98
N GLU A 272 -17.00 8.47 15.48
CA GLU A 272 -16.60 7.56 14.40
C GLU A 272 -16.70 8.25 13.03
N ASN A 273 -16.05 9.41 12.90
CA ASN A 273 -16.10 10.26 11.71
C ASN A 273 -14.71 10.72 11.24
N GLY A 274 -13.65 10.09 11.76
CA GLY A 274 -12.30 10.29 11.28
C GLY A 274 -11.93 9.25 10.22
N LEU A 275 -10.83 9.52 9.50
CA LEU A 275 -10.32 8.61 8.48
C LEU A 275 -10.08 7.20 9.03
N PHE A 276 -9.75 7.04 10.31
CA PHE A 276 -9.55 5.72 10.91
C PHE A 276 -10.81 4.85 10.83
N ASP A 277 -11.99 5.42 11.09
CA ASP A 277 -13.25 4.67 11.05
C ASP A 277 -13.79 4.55 9.63
N GLU A 278 -13.70 5.63 8.83
CA GLU A 278 -14.15 5.63 7.43
C GLU A 278 -13.43 4.59 6.58
N THR A 279 -12.15 4.37 6.85
CA THR A 279 -11.31 3.43 6.06
C THR A 279 -11.20 2.04 6.69
N ARG A 280 -12.01 1.74 7.72
CA ARG A 280 -12.01 0.45 8.43
C ARG A 280 -12.41 -0.71 7.53
N GLU A 281 -13.39 -0.53 6.65
CA GLU A 281 -13.83 -1.58 5.72
C GLU A 281 -12.75 -1.94 4.69
N TRP A 282 -12.02 -0.93 4.20
CA TRP A 282 -10.85 -1.14 3.35
C TRP A 282 -9.81 -2.01 4.07
N ALA A 283 -9.54 -1.74 5.34
CA ALA A 283 -8.55 -2.49 6.11
C ALA A 283 -8.95 -3.97 6.29
N ALA A 284 -10.25 -4.23 6.48
CA ALA A 284 -10.81 -5.57 6.68
C ALA A 284 -11.11 -6.33 5.37
N ALA A 285 -11.01 -5.68 4.20
CA ALA A 285 -11.40 -6.28 2.92
C ALA A 285 -10.71 -7.62 2.65
N TRP A 286 -9.40 -7.71 2.90
CA TRP A 286 -8.60 -8.92 2.67
C TRP A 286 -8.64 -9.96 3.80
N ASP A 287 -9.27 -9.64 4.94
CA ASP A 287 -9.48 -10.62 6.01
C ASP A 287 -10.67 -11.55 5.72
N ARG A 288 -11.46 -11.23 4.69
CA ARG A 288 -12.54 -12.08 4.18
C ARG A 288 -11.97 -13.13 3.23
N LEU A 289 -12.31 -14.39 3.48
CA LEU A 289 -11.84 -15.55 2.73
C LEU A 289 -12.11 -15.42 1.23
N GLY A 290 -11.08 -15.68 0.42
CA GLY A 290 -11.21 -15.94 -1.01
C GLY A 290 -12.03 -14.91 -1.76
N GLN A 291 -11.84 -13.62 -1.47
CA GLN A 291 -12.53 -12.59 -2.25
C GLN A 291 -12.01 -12.67 -3.68
N PRO A 292 -12.86 -13.02 -4.66
CA PRO A 292 -12.57 -12.71 -6.03
C PRO A 292 -12.33 -11.18 -6.11
N GLU A 293 -11.37 -10.72 -6.92
CA GLU A 293 -11.53 -9.38 -7.52
C GLU A 293 -12.96 -9.30 -8.10
N PRO A 294 -13.60 -8.13 -8.21
CA PRO A 294 -15.05 -7.99 -8.50
C PRO A 294 -15.63 -8.86 -9.62
N ASN A 295 -14.81 -9.44 -10.49
CA ASN A 295 -15.22 -10.26 -11.63
C ASN A 295 -14.97 -11.78 -11.47
N ALA A 296 -14.40 -12.31 -10.38
CA ALA A 296 -13.95 -13.72 -10.41
C ALA A 296 -15.02 -14.81 -10.19
N GLU A 297 -16.25 -14.51 -9.74
CA GLU A 297 -17.35 -15.50 -9.66
C GLU A 297 -18.09 -15.67 -11.00
N GLU A 298 -18.33 -14.59 -11.74
CA GLU A 298 -18.97 -14.65 -13.06
C GLU A 298 -18.02 -15.23 -14.12
N HIS A 299 -16.72 -14.92 -14.04
CA HIS A 299 -15.73 -15.47 -14.97
C HIS A 299 -15.46 -16.97 -14.72
N LEU A 300 -15.49 -17.45 -13.47
CA LEU A 300 -15.39 -18.90 -13.20
C LEU A 300 -16.56 -19.66 -13.81
N ALA A 301 -17.78 -19.12 -13.70
CA ALA A 301 -18.98 -19.71 -14.27
C ALA A 301 -18.97 -19.67 -15.81
N ALA A 302 -18.47 -18.60 -16.43
CA ALA A 302 -18.33 -18.49 -17.88
C ALA A 302 -17.26 -19.42 -18.46
N ILE A 303 -16.14 -19.62 -17.75
CA ILE A 303 -15.08 -20.58 -18.11
C ILE A 303 -15.60 -22.03 -18.01
N GLU A 304 -16.38 -22.36 -16.97
CA GLU A 304 -17.02 -23.68 -16.86
C GLU A 304 -18.11 -23.91 -17.92
N ALA A 305 -18.72 -22.84 -18.45
CA ALA A 305 -19.71 -22.88 -19.52
C ALA A 305 -19.11 -22.88 -20.94
N GLY A 306 -17.81 -22.62 -21.08
CA GLY A 306 -17.12 -22.57 -22.37
C GLY A 306 -17.50 -21.36 -23.24
N GLU A 307 -17.92 -20.27 -22.62
CA GLU A 307 -18.29 -19.03 -23.31
C GLU A 307 -17.04 -18.17 -23.58
N ASP A 308 -16.86 -17.78 -24.84
CA ASP A 308 -15.74 -16.96 -25.32
C ASP A 308 -16.00 -15.49 -24.92
N LEU A 309 -15.67 -15.14 -23.68
CA LEU A 309 -15.76 -13.78 -23.16
C LEU A 309 -14.44 -13.04 -23.41
N LEU A 310 -14.24 -12.63 -24.66
CA LEU A 310 -13.27 -11.60 -25.01
C LEU A 310 -13.86 -10.22 -24.70
N GLU A 311 -13.67 -9.76 -23.48
CA GLU A 311 -13.35 -8.35 -23.25
C GLU A 311 -12.07 -8.32 -22.41
N GLU A 312 -10.97 -7.98 -23.08
CA GLU A 312 -9.66 -7.72 -22.49
C GLU A 312 -9.81 -6.52 -21.55
N GLU A 313 -10.00 -6.79 -20.26
CA GLU A 313 -9.74 -5.80 -19.23
C GLU A 313 -8.23 -5.84 -18.92
N ASP A 314 -7.49 -4.90 -19.50
CA ASP A 314 -6.08 -4.66 -19.22
C ASP A 314 -5.93 -4.25 -17.76
N ILE A 315 -5.60 -5.23 -16.92
CA ILE A 315 -5.03 -4.98 -15.60
C ILE A 315 -3.53 -4.74 -15.83
N PRO A 316 -3.00 -3.51 -15.64
CA PRO A 316 -1.58 -3.24 -15.93
C PRO A 316 -0.70 -3.95 -14.90
N PHE A 317 -0.09 -5.07 -15.29
CA PHE A 317 0.97 -5.78 -14.56
C PHE A 317 1.96 -6.52 -15.47
#